data_AF-A0A497D746-F1
#
_entry.id   AF-A0A497D746-F1
#
_cell.length_a   1.000
_cell.length_b   1.000
_cell.length_c   1.000
_cell.angle_alpha   90.00
_cell.angle_beta   90.00
_cell.angle_gamma   90.00
#
_symmetry.space_group_name_H-M   'P 1'
#
loop_
_entity.id
_entity.type
_entity.pdbx_description
1 polymer ?
#
loop_
_entity_poly.entity_id
_entity_poly.type
_entity_poly.pdbx_seq_one_letter_code
_entity_poly.pdbx_strand_id
1 'polypeptide(L)'
;MKQYINGIFNYCDRWCERCPLASECGNYAPYFTGGGEELLKRDEKNRQFWSSVDGRASEALAFTQKMAKEQGVDVSDVEVIDTRKKFDLFQGEAKTNEVLRVGRKYEDQVDDWFDEAGEKYPLRAEDIAVSELKLAPDAPFDNIDEINNMIEVVFRYQLQIYLKLSRAFFSKGKEELGEQEGEDSNGAAKLIVEFIDRSLVGWYVFYNSFTEEQTSIFPIMFTLLSIRNRLLKEFPSAMEFKRAGFDTGRG
;
A
#
# COMPACT_ATOMS: atom_id res chain seq x y z
N MET A 1 5.25 -30.23 15.78
CA MET A 1 6.08 -29.19 15.16
C MET A 1 5.16 -28.07 14.70
N LYS A 2 5.47 -26.80 14.97
CA LYS A 2 4.75 -25.69 14.33
C LYS A 2 5.04 -25.77 12.84
N GLN A 3 4.00 -25.94 12.02
CA GLN A 3 4.14 -25.98 10.57
C GLN A 3 3.99 -24.56 10.05
N TYR A 4 5.08 -24.01 9.50
CA TYR A 4 5.07 -22.69 8.86
C TYR A 4 4.48 -22.79 7.46
N ILE A 5 3.86 -21.70 6.99
CA ILE A 5 3.35 -21.62 5.62
C ILE A 5 4.53 -21.34 4.68
N ASN A 6 4.84 -22.29 3.80
CA ASN A 6 5.90 -22.13 2.81
C ASN A 6 5.56 -21.00 1.83
N GLY A 7 6.54 -20.12 1.57
CA GLY A 7 6.39 -19.04 0.59
C GLY A 7 5.50 -17.86 1.02
N ILE A 8 5.00 -17.84 2.26
CA ILE A 8 4.18 -16.73 2.80
C ILE A 8 4.87 -15.36 2.69
N PHE A 9 6.21 -15.34 2.70
CA PHE A 9 7.01 -14.12 2.61
C PHE A 9 7.24 -13.61 1.18
N ASN A 10 6.89 -14.38 0.14
CA ASN A 10 7.20 -14.03 -1.25
C ASN A 10 6.39 -12.81 -1.75
N TYR A 11 5.14 -12.70 -1.28
CA TYR A 11 4.18 -11.66 -1.67
C TYR A 11 3.53 -11.01 -0.43
N CYS A 12 4.37 -10.56 0.50
CA CYS A 12 3.96 -9.79 1.67
C CYS A 12 4.43 -8.33 1.60
N ASP A 13 3.84 -7.48 2.42
CA ASP A 13 4.24 -6.08 2.61
C ASP A 13 5.43 -5.86 3.56
N ARG A 14 5.98 -6.97 4.07
CA ARG A 14 7.06 -6.97 5.08
C ARG A 14 6.73 -6.14 6.32
N TRP A 15 5.44 -5.89 6.58
CA TRP A 15 4.98 -5.22 7.79
C TRP A 15 4.64 -6.28 8.83
N CYS A 16 5.67 -6.95 9.34
CA CYS A 16 5.52 -8.03 10.29
C CYS A 16 4.70 -7.59 11.52
N GLU A 17 4.78 -6.30 11.86
CA GLU A 17 4.10 -5.73 12.99
C GLU A 17 2.58 -5.71 12.86
N ARG A 18 2.10 -5.54 11.62
CA ARG A 18 0.68 -5.60 11.25
C ARG A 18 0.32 -6.89 10.52
N CYS A 19 1.22 -7.87 10.42
CA CYS A 19 0.94 -9.09 9.67
C CYS A 19 -0.12 -9.96 10.40
N PRO A 20 -1.19 -10.42 9.72
CA PRO A 20 -2.23 -11.27 10.30
C PRO A 20 -1.83 -12.75 10.45
N LEU A 21 -0.63 -13.11 9.99
CA LEU A 21 -0.12 -14.49 9.89
C LEU A 21 1.33 -14.58 10.39
N ALA A 22 1.76 -13.65 11.26
CA ALA A 22 3.14 -13.55 11.72
C ALA A 22 3.57 -14.81 12.50
N SER A 23 2.64 -15.45 13.22
CA SER A 23 2.89 -16.71 13.94
C SER A 23 3.11 -17.92 13.05
N GLU A 24 2.69 -17.85 11.78
CA GLU A 24 2.81 -18.91 10.77
C GLU A 24 3.94 -18.65 9.78
N CYS A 25 4.65 -17.52 9.92
CA CYS A 25 5.75 -17.13 9.05
C CYS A 25 7.09 -17.66 9.56
N GLY A 26 7.72 -18.57 8.80
CA GLY A 26 9.04 -19.11 9.11
C GLY A 26 10.18 -18.07 9.12
N ASN A 27 9.96 -16.89 8.52
CA ASN A 27 10.95 -15.80 8.52
C ASN A 27 10.79 -14.84 9.71
N TYR A 28 9.67 -14.89 10.44
CA TYR A 28 9.40 -13.97 11.55
C TYR A 28 9.22 -14.68 12.88
N ALA A 29 8.34 -15.69 12.93
CA ALA A 29 7.99 -16.38 14.18
C ALA A 29 9.19 -16.93 14.97
N PRO A 30 10.26 -17.49 14.36
CA PRO A 30 11.42 -17.98 15.11
C PRO A 30 12.23 -16.89 15.82
N TYR A 31 12.17 -15.64 15.33
CA TYR A 31 12.96 -14.52 15.82
C TYR A 31 12.16 -13.56 16.71
N PHE A 32 10.87 -13.82 16.90
CA PHE A 32 10.03 -13.04 17.81
C PHE A 32 10.47 -13.27 19.26
N THR A 33 10.78 -12.19 19.96
CA THR A 33 11.31 -12.24 21.35
C THR A 33 10.24 -12.45 22.40
N GLY A 34 8.96 -12.25 22.05
CA GLY A 34 7.81 -12.48 22.92
C GLY A 34 7.32 -13.94 22.91
N GLY A 35 6.20 -14.17 23.59
CA GLY A 35 5.62 -15.51 23.72
C GLY A 35 4.86 -15.97 22.47
N GLY A 36 4.76 -17.29 22.24
CA GLY A 36 3.96 -17.83 21.14
C GLY A 36 2.46 -17.49 21.24
N GLU A 37 1.92 -17.37 22.46
CA GLU A 37 0.54 -16.94 22.71
C GLU A 37 0.34 -15.45 22.41
N GLU A 38 1.33 -14.62 22.74
CA GLU A 38 1.33 -13.19 22.43
C GLU A 38 1.29 -12.95 20.92
N LEU A 39 2.11 -13.71 20.17
CA LEU A 39 2.13 -13.63 18.71
C LEU A 39 0.79 -14.05 18.08
N LEU A 40 0.12 -15.07 18.63
CA LEU A 40 -1.23 -15.46 18.19
C LEU A 40 -2.29 -14.38 18.48
N LYS A 41 -2.22 -13.73 19.64
CA LYS A 41 -3.09 -12.59 19.97
C LYS A 41 -2.87 -11.42 19.03
N ARG A 42 -1.62 -11.17 18.64
CA ARG A 42 -1.26 -10.14 17.66
C ARG A 42 -1.84 -10.45 16.29
N ASP A 43 -1.66 -11.68 15.80
CA ASP A 43 -2.23 -12.13 14.52
C ASP A 43 -3.75 -11.93 14.47
N GLU A 44 -4.44 -12.23 15.57
CA GLU A 44 -5.90 -12.01 15.67
C GLU A 44 -6.28 -10.54 15.60
N LYS A 45 -5.61 -9.67 16.38
CA LYS A 45 -5.84 -8.22 16.30
C LYS A 45 -5.57 -7.68 14.89
N ASN A 46 -4.50 -8.15 14.26
CA ASN A 46 -4.13 -7.75 12.91
C ASN A 46 -5.16 -8.24 11.86
N ARG A 47 -5.74 -9.43 12.02
CA ARG A 47 -6.86 -9.90 11.18
C ARG A 47 -8.06 -8.99 11.29
N GLN A 48 -8.45 -8.61 12.50
CA GLN A 48 -9.59 -7.71 12.73
C GLN A 48 -9.34 -6.33 12.11
N PHE A 49 -8.14 -5.79 12.31
CA PHE A 49 -7.71 -4.54 11.68
C PHE A 49 -7.81 -4.60 10.16
N TRP A 50 -7.17 -5.57 9.50
CA TRP A 50 -7.21 -5.67 8.05
C TRP A 50 -8.60 -5.98 7.52
N SER A 51 -9.40 -6.78 8.21
CA SER A 51 -10.79 -7.00 7.83
C SER A 51 -11.61 -5.70 7.83
N SER A 52 -11.32 -4.78 8.75
CA SER A 52 -11.96 -3.46 8.79
C SER A 52 -11.49 -2.54 7.66
N VAL A 53 -10.22 -2.62 7.27
CA VAL A 53 -9.68 -1.82 6.16
C VAL A 53 -10.18 -2.37 4.83
N ASP A 54 -9.96 -3.67 4.58
CA ASP A 54 -10.32 -4.35 3.34
C ASP A 54 -11.84 -4.34 3.11
N GLY A 55 -12.65 -4.40 4.18
CA GLY A 55 -14.10 -4.26 4.12
C GLY A 55 -14.61 -2.92 3.57
N ARG A 56 -13.79 -1.87 3.58
CA ARG A 56 -14.12 -0.53 3.06
C ARG A 56 -13.49 -0.22 1.71
N ALA A 57 -12.63 -1.10 1.19
CA ALA A 57 -11.89 -0.88 -0.05
C ALA A 57 -12.81 -0.62 -1.25
N SER A 58 -13.88 -1.39 -1.40
CA SER A 58 -14.82 -1.21 -2.51
C SER A 58 -15.59 0.12 -2.44
N GLU A 59 -15.91 0.59 -1.23
CA GLU A 59 -16.55 1.89 -1.02
C GLU A 59 -15.60 3.03 -1.37
N ALA A 60 -14.38 3.02 -0.83
CA ALA A 60 -13.36 4.03 -1.11
C ALA A 60 -13.04 4.09 -2.62
N LEU A 61 -12.93 2.93 -3.28
CA LEU A 61 -12.71 2.84 -4.72
C LEU A 61 -13.87 3.43 -5.52
N ALA A 62 -15.12 3.04 -5.20
CA ALA A 62 -16.30 3.54 -5.89
C ALA A 62 -16.48 5.06 -5.70
N PHE A 63 -16.21 5.56 -4.50
CA PHE A 63 -16.18 6.98 -4.20
C PHE A 63 -15.13 7.70 -5.06
N THR A 64 -13.90 7.20 -5.09
CA THR A 64 -12.81 7.80 -5.89
C THR A 64 -13.17 7.85 -7.37
N GLN A 65 -13.71 6.75 -7.92
CA GLN A 65 -14.15 6.67 -9.33
C GLN A 65 -15.25 7.68 -9.64
N LYS A 66 -16.23 7.81 -8.74
CA LYS A 66 -17.31 8.79 -8.88
C LYS A 66 -16.75 10.22 -8.91
N MET A 67 -15.86 10.56 -7.98
CA MET A 67 -15.28 11.90 -7.88
C MET A 67 -14.40 12.24 -9.09
N ALA A 68 -13.59 11.29 -9.57
CA ALA A 68 -12.81 11.47 -10.80
C ALA A 68 -13.71 11.79 -12.00
N LYS A 69 -14.82 11.05 -12.15
CA LYS A 69 -15.80 11.28 -13.21
C LYS A 69 -16.49 12.64 -13.10
N GLU A 70 -16.89 13.05 -11.90
CA GLU A 70 -17.53 14.35 -11.67
C GLU A 70 -16.60 15.53 -11.95
N GLN A 71 -15.29 15.36 -11.69
CA GLN A 71 -14.27 16.36 -11.98
C GLN A 71 -13.72 16.27 -13.41
N GLY A 72 -14.19 15.32 -14.23
CA GLY A 72 -13.74 15.14 -15.60
C GLY A 72 -12.29 14.66 -15.72
N VAL A 73 -11.74 14.02 -14.69
CA VAL A 73 -10.37 13.49 -14.67
C VAL A 73 -10.36 12.10 -15.28
N ASP A 74 -9.54 11.88 -16.31
CA ASP A 74 -9.30 10.55 -16.86
C ASP A 74 -8.31 9.77 -16.00
N VAL A 75 -8.82 8.74 -15.33
CA VAL A 75 -8.05 7.83 -14.47
C VAL A 75 -7.85 6.46 -15.11
N SER A 76 -8.17 6.31 -16.40
CA SER A 76 -8.01 5.03 -17.11
C SER A 76 -6.56 4.72 -17.45
N ASP A 77 -5.71 5.74 -17.49
CA ASP A 77 -4.29 5.63 -17.71
C ASP A 77 -3.50 6.51 -16.72
N VAL A 78 -2.18 6.32 -16.71
CA VAL A 78 -1.25 7.16 -15.98
C VAL A 78 -0.90 8.39 -16.82
N GLU A 79 -0.78 9.55 -16.17
CA GLU A 79 -0.28 10.75 -16.83
C GLU A 79 1.16 10.52 -17.31
N VAL A 80 1.46 10.94 -18.54
CA VAL A 80 2.82 10.90 -19.08
C VAL A 80 3.65 11.97 -18.37
N ILE A 81 4.45 11.54 -17.40
CA ILE A 81 5.35 12.43 -16.65
C ILE A 81 6.67 12.56 -17.42
N ASP A 82 6.94 13.75 -17.97
CA ASP A 82 8.26 14.13 -18.51
C ASP A 82 9.18 14.60 -17.37
N THR A 83 9.76 13.65 -16.64
CA THR A 83 10.74 13.96 -15.60
C THR A 83 12.14 13.60 -16.03
N ARG A 84 13.00 14.63 -16.12
CA ARG A 84 14.47 14.52 -16.24
C ARG A 84 15.15 14.03 -14.95
N LYS A 85 14.41 13.81 -13.84
CA LYS A 85 14.95 13.20 -12.62
C LYS A 85 15.46 11.79 -12.98
N LYS A 86 16.75 11.53 -12.75
CA LYS A 86 17.32 10.18 -12.89
C LYS A 86 16.57 9.26 -11.93
N PHE A 87 15.82 8.30 -12.46
CA PHE A 87 15.15 7.28 -11.67
C PHE A 87 16.20 6.30 -11.16
N ASP A 88 16.75 6.63 -10.00
CA ASP A 88 17.79 5.87 -9.32
C ASP A 88 17.15 4.74 -8.51
N LEU A 89 17.40 3.50 -8.93
CA LEU A 89 17.51 2.30 -8.10
C LEU A 89 17.73 1.02 -8.95
N PHE A 90 17.30 0.98 -10.22
CA PHE A 90 17.37 -0.26 -11.05
C PHE A 90 17.72 -0.04 -12.54
N GLN A 91 18.55 0.97 -12.87
CA GLN A 91 18.85 1.43 -14.24
C GLN A 91 19.70 0.48 -15.11
N GLY A 92 19.93 -0.77 -14.71
CA GLY A 92 20.63 -1.73 -15.57
C GLY A 92 19.76 -2.27 -16.71
N GLU A 93 18.52 -2.66 -16.38
CA GLU A 93 17.69 -3.50 -17.29
C GLU A 93 16.19 -3.18 -17.23
N ALA A 94 15.73 -2.36 -16.27
CA ALA A 94 14.31 -2.04 -16.16
C ALA A 94 13.91 -1.04 -17.27
N LYS A 95 13.02 -1.46 -18.19
CA LYS A 95 12.31 -0.51 -19.06
C LYS A 95 11.62 0.53 -18.19
N THR A 96 12.06 1.79 -18.23
CA THR A 96 11.40 2.87 -17.50
C THR A 96 9.96 3.01 -18.00
N ASN A 97 8.99 2.68 -17.16
CA ASN A 97 7.57 2.78 -17.47
C ASN A 97 6.97 4.03 -16.80
N GLU A 98 6.02 4.68 -17.46
CA GLU A 98 5.22 5.81 -16.96
C GLU A 98 4.61 5.52 -15.58
N VAL A 99 4.16 4.28 -15.36
CA VAL A 99 3.60 3.84 -14.06
C VAL A 99 4.59 4.00 -12.91
N LEU A 100 5.89 3.74 -13.14
CA LEU A 100 6.92 3.92 -12.10
C LEU A 100 7.10 5.40 -11.73
N ARG A 101 6.94 6.30 -12.71
CA ARG A 101 7.02 7.74 -12.47
C ARG A 101 5.84 8.23 -11.67
N VAL A 102 4.64 7.73 -11.99
CA VAL A 102 3.43 8.06 -11.23
C VAL A 102 3.47 7.48 -9.82
N GLY A 103 4.09 6.31 -9.62
CA GLY A 103 4.37 5.78 -8.28
C GLY A 103 5.22 6.71 -7.41
N ARG A 104 6.23 7.38 -7.99
CA ARG A 104 6.99 8.43 -7.29
C ARG A 104 6.18 9.71 -7.07
N LYS A 105 5.35 10.10 -8.04
CA LYS A 105 4.43 11.24 -7.87
C LYS A 105 3.51 11.02 -6.66
N TYR A 106 3.03 9.78 -6.46
CA TYR A 106 2.24 9.45 -5.27
C TYR A 106 3.03 9.64 -3.97
N GLU A 107 4.28 9.17 -3.91
CA GLU A 107 5.17 9.39 -2.77
C GLU A 107 5.36 10.89 -2.49
N ASP A 108 5.73 11.68 -3.52
CA ASP A 108 5.90 13.13 -3.40
C ASP A 108 4.59 13.81 -2.91
N GLN A 109 3.44 13.41 -3.44
CA GLN A 109 2.13 13.94 -3.03
C GLN A 109 1.77 13.63 -1.57
N VAL A 110 2.15 12.44 -1.08
CA VAL A 110 1.90 12.05 0.32
C VAL A 110 2.79 12.89 1.25
N ASP A 111 4.07 13.03 0.91
CA ASP A 111 5.01 13.84 1.69
C ASP A 111 4.55 15.31 1.74
N ASP A 112 4.23 15.92 0.59
CA ASP A 112 3.73 17.30 0.51
C ASP A 112 2.46 17.49 1.36
N TRP A 113 1.51 16.53 1.29
CA TRP A 113 0.27 16.63 2.05
C TRP A 113 0.51 16.53 3.55
N PHE A 114 1.39 15.63 4.02
CA PHE A 114 1.70 15.51 5.44
C PHE A 114 2.50 16.68 6.00
N ASP A 115 3.37 17.29 5.19
CA ASP A 115 4.08 18.52 5.56
C ASP A 115 3.08 19.67 5.77
N GLU A 116 2.16 19.89 4.83
CA GLU A 116 1.11 20.91 4.95
C GLU A 116 0.13 20.60 6.09
N ALA A 117 -0.27 19.34 6.26
CA ALA A 117 -1.14 18.92 7.34
C ALA A 117 -0.48 19.08 8.71
N GLY A 118 0.84 18.90 8.80
CA GLY A 118 1.62 19.10 10.02
C GLY A 118 1.65 20.55 10.50
N GLU A 119 1.50 21.52 9.60
CA GLU A 119 1.37 22.94 9.95
C GLU A 119 -0.04 23.29 10.47
N LYS A 120 -1.08 22.57 10.03
CA LYS A 120 -2.50 22.86 10.32
C LYS A 120 -3.05 22.06 11.50
N TYR A 121 -2.61 20.82 11.64
CA TYR A 121 -3.13 19.85 12.60
C TYR A 121 -2.05 19.47 13.62
N PRO A 122 -2.43 19.07 14.85
CA PRO A 122 -1.48 18.71 15.90
C PRO A 122 -0.86 17.32 15.65
N LEU A 123 -0.20 17.13 14.51
CA LEU A 123 0.54 15.92 14.17
C LEU A 123 1.91 15.94 14.86
N ARG A 124 2.24 14.85 15.54
CA ARG A 124 3.50 14.69 16.29
C ARG A 124 4.15 13.38 15.89
N ALA A 125 5.47 13.41 15.71
CA ALA A 125 6.27 12.20 15.71
C ALA A 125 6.43 11.77 17.18
N GLU A 126 5.78 10.69 17.60
CA GLU A 126 5.89 10.20 18.99
C GLU A 126 7.26 9.57 19.28
N ASP A 127 7.90 8.99 18.26
CA ASP A 127 9.20 8.33 18.39
C ASP A 127 10.13 8.63 17.21
N ILE A 128 11.26 9.30 17.47
CA ILE A 128 12.31 9.59 16.46
C ILE A 128 12.93 8.29 15.90
N ALA A 129 12.85 7.19 16.66
CA ALA A 129 13.40 5.89 16.26
C ALA A 129 12.47 5.09 15.33
N VAL A 130 11.16 5.37 15.33
CA VAL A 130 10.14 4.59 14.60
C VAL A 130 9.33 5.47 13.62
N SER A 131 9.46 6.80 13.71
CA SER A 131 8.75 7.80 12.91
C SER A 131 7.25 7.52 12.78
N GLU A 132 6.60 7.19 13.90
CA GLU A 132 5.14 7.10 13.94
C GLU A 132 4.55 8.51 14.08
N LEU A 133 4.15 9.09 12.94
CA LEU A 133 3.36 10.31 12.92
C LEU A 133 1.95 10.00 13.44
N LYS A 134 1.47 10.76 14.44
CA LYS A 134 0.12 10.63 15.00
C LYS A 134 -0.46 11.98 15.37
N LEU A 135 -1.78 12.08 15.38
CA LEU A 135 -2.49 13.18 16.01
C LEU A 135 -2.26 13.15 17.53
N ALA A 136 -2.08 14.33 18.11
CA ALA A 136 -2.03 14.49 19.56
C ALA A 136 -3.33 13.98 20.22
N PRO A 137 -3.27 13.41 21.44
CA PRO A 137 -4.46 12.87 22.13
C PRO A 137 -5.57 13.89 22.38
N ASP A 138 -5.23 15.18 22.41
CA ASP A 138 -6.14 16.32 22.61
C ASP A 138 -6.58 16.98 21.29
N ALA A 139 -6.28 16.36 20.14
CA ALA A 139 -6.73 16.85 18.84
C ALA A 139 -8.27 16.89 18.75
N PRO A 140 -8.85 17.83 17.98
CA PRO A 140 -10.30 18.03 17.92
C PRO A 140 -11.01 17.02 16.99
N PHE A 141 -10.70 15.72 17.12
CA PHE A 141 -11.28 14.65 16.33
C PHE A 141 -11.88 13.57 17.24
N ASP A 142 -13.08 13.09 16.92
CA ASP A 142 -13.73 12.03 17.70
C ASP A 142 -13.19 10.62 17.38
N ASN A 143 -12.48 10.47 16.25
CA ASN A 143 -11.98 9.21 15.70
C ASN A 143 -10.44 9.16 15.59
N ILE A 144 -9.72 9.74 16.57
CA ILE A 144 -8.24 9.83 16.57
C ILE A 144 -7.56 8.47 16.31
N ASP A 145 -7.99 7.40 16.98
CA ASP A 145 -7.38 6.08 16.80
C ASP A 145 -7.51 5.56 15.37
N GLU A 146 -8.64 5.83 14.71
CA GLU A 146 -8.86 5.45 13.33
C GLU A 146 -7.97 6.26 12.39
N ILE A 147 -7.92 7.58 12.58
CA ILE A 147 -7.07 8.47 11.79
C ILE A 147 -5.61 8.03 11.93
N ASN A 148 -5.11 7.82 13.15
CA ASN A 148 -3.74 7.39 13.41
C ASN A 148 -3.41 6.05 12.73
N ASN A 149 -4.32 5.08 12.78
CA ASN A 149 -4.13 3.83 12.05
C ASN A 149 -4.04 4.06 10.54
N MET A 150 -4.82 4.99 9.97
CA MET A 150 -4.78 5.29 8.54
C MET A 150 -3.53 6.09 8.16
N ILE A 151 -3.02 6.94 9.04
CA ILE A 151 -1.71 7.60 8.89
C ILE A 151 -0.63 6.53 8.72
N GLU A 152 -0.56 5.55 9.62
CA GLU A 152 0.41 4.45 9.50
C GLU A 152 0.27 3.68 8.18
N VAL A 153 -0.96 3.40 7.73
CA VAL A 153 -1.21 2.69 6.46
C VAL A 153 -0.70 3.48 5.26
N VAL A 154 -1.05 4.77 5.18
CA VAL A 154 -0.64 5.64 4.07
C VAL A 154 0.88 5.82 4.05
N PHE A 155 1.49 6.14 5.19
CA PHE A 155 2.95 6.26 5.31
C PHE A 155 3.67 4.97 4.94
N ARG A 156 3.15 3.81 5.40
CA ARG A 156 3.77 2.53 5.10
C ARG A 156 3.78 2.24 3.60
N TYR A 157 2.69 2.58 2.91
CA TYR A 157 2.51 2.22 1.50
C TYR A 157 3.02 3.28 0.51
N GLN A 158 3.31 4.52 0.94
CA GLN A 158 3.83 5.60 0.07
C GLN A 158 5.03 5.17 -0.78
N LEU A 159 6.10 4.71 -0.13
CA LEU A 159 7.32 4.27 -0.80
C LEU A 159 7.19 2.82 -1.30
N GLN A 160 6.44 1.96 -0.59
CA GLN A 160 6.31 0.55 -0.95
C GLN A 160 5.64 0.39 -2.32
N ILE A 161 4.61 1.18 -2.66
CA ILE A 161 3.96 1.10 -3.97
C ILE A 161 4.98 1.30 -5.09
N TYR A 162 5.80 2.35 -5.02
CA TYR A 162 6.85 2.60 -6.00
C TYR A 162 7.86 1.43 -6.10
N LEU A 163 8.39 0.98 -4.96
CA LEU A 163 9.40 -0.10 -4.94
C LEU A 163 8.84 -1.42 -5.49
N LYS A 164 7.58 -1.74 -5.18
CA LYS A 164 6.93 -2.96 -5.67
C LYS A 164 6.57 -2.86 -7.15
N LEU A 165 6.16 -1.68 -7.64
CA LEU A 165 5.99 -1.46 -9.09
C LEU A 165 7.29 -1.78 -9.82
N SER A 166 8.44 -1.33 -9.30
CA SER A 166 9.74 -1.65 -9.91
C SER A 166 9.99 -3.16 -9.97
N ARG A 167 9.66 -3.92 -8.92
CA ARG A 167 9.75 -5.39 -8.95
C ARG A 167 8.81 -5.98 -10.00
N ALA A 168 7.54 -5.59 -10.03
CA ALA A 168 6.56 -6.16 -10.95
C ALA A 168 6.99 -6.01 -12.41
N PHE A 169 7.45 -4.82 -12.81
CA PHE A 169 7.94 -4.57 -14.17
C PHE A 169 9.28 -5.23 -14.48
N PHE A 170 10.18 -5.33 -13.49
CA PHE A 170 11.43 -6.07 -13.65
C PHE A 170 11.16 -7.56 -13.89
N SER A 171 10.32 -8.18 -13.04
CA SER A 171 9.92 -9.59 -13.17
C SER A 171 9.20 -9.84 -14.50
N LYS A 172 8.31 -8.93 -14.93
CA LYS A 172 7.66 -9.01 -16.26
C LYS A 172 8.68 -9.08 -17.38
N GLY A 173 9.70 -8.21 -17.34
CA GLY A 173 10.77 -8.22 -18.35
C GLY A 173 11.56 -9.53 -18.38
N LYS A 174 11.89 -10.10 -17.22
CA LYS A 174 12.57 -11.41 -17.13
C LYS A 174 11.72 -12.57 -17.62
N GLU A 175 10.42 -12.57 -17.29
CA GLU A 175 9.45 -13.56 -17.76
C GLU A 175 9.27 -13.50 -19.29
N GLU A 176 9.15 -12.30 -19.86
CA GLU A 176 9.04 -12.08 -21.33
C GLU A 176 10.29 -12.57 -22.09
N LEU A 177 11.47 -12.47 -21.47
CA LEU A 177 12.74 -12.96 -22.02
C LEU A 177 12.95 -14.47 -21.82
N GLY A 178 12.08 -15.14 -21.06
CA GLY A 178 12.24 -16.54 -20.68
C GLY A 178 13.39 -16.79 -19.69
N GLU A 179 13.89 -15.75 -19.02
CA GLU A 179 14.96 -15.84 -18.02
C GLU A 179 14.43 -16.25 -16.64
N GLN A 180 13.11 -16.26 -16.47
CA GLN A 180 12.44 -16.63 -15.23
C GLN A 180 11.20 -17.48 -15.54
N GLU A 181 11.07 -18.62 -14.86
CA GLU A 181 9.86 -19.43 -14.87
C GLU A 181 8.87 -18.97 -13.79
N GLY A 182 7.57 -18.97 -14.11
CA GLY A 182 6.49 -18.64 -13.17
C GLY A 182 5.86 -17.27 -13.40
N GLU A 183 5.01 -16.86 -12.46
CA GLU A 183 4.18 -15.64 -12.53
C GLU A 183 4.49 -14.67 -11.36
N ASP A 184 5.78 -14.38 -11.12
CA ASP A 184 6.18 -13.46 -10.05
C ASP A 184 5.64 -12.05 -10.29
N SER A 185 5.59 -11.64 -11.55
CA SER A 185 5.09 -10.33 -11.94
C SER A 185 3.60 -10.16 -11.59
N ASN A 186 2.77 -11.19 -11.79
CA ASN A 186 1.35 -11.19 -11.39
C ASN A 186 1.21 -11.15 -9.86
N GLY A 187 2.00 -11.94 -9.12
CA GLY A 187 1.96 -11.92 -7.65
C GLY A 187 2.41 -10.58 -7.06
N ALA A 188 3.41 -9.94 -7.65
CA ALA A 188 3.84 -8.59 -7.30
C ALA A 188 2.76 -7.55 -7.63
N ALA A 189 2.15 -7.63 -8.82
CA ALA A 189 1.06 -6.75 -9.23
C ALA A 189 -0.15 -6.83 -8.29
N LYS A 190 -0.57 -8.05 -7.90
CA LYS A 190 -1.66 -8.24 -6.93
C LYS A 190 -1.40 -7.52 -5.61
N LEU A 191 -0.19 -7.67 -5.09
CA LEU A 191 0.22 -7.04 -3.83
C LEU A 191 0.12 -5.51 -3.91
N ILE A 192 0.50 -4.92 -5.04
CA ILE A 192 0.42 -3.47 -5.27
C ILE A 192 -1.03 -3.00 -5.32
N VAL A 193 -1.92 -3.76 -5.99
CA VAL A 193 -3.36 -3.44 -6.00
C VAL A 193 -3.91 -3.38 -4.58
N GLU A 194 -3.55 -4.32 -3.71
CA GLU A 194 -3.98 -4.29 -2.31
C GLU A 194 -3.40 -3.10 -1.54
N PHE A 195 -2.15 -2.70 -1.81
CA PHE A 195 -1.57 -1.51 -1.18
C PHE A 195 -2.32 -0.26 -1.60
N ILE A 196 -2.66 -0.15 -2.88
CA ILE A 196 -3.43 0.98 -3.41
C ILE A 196 -4.84 0.99 -2.79
N ASP A 197 -5.53 -0.15 -2.76
CA ASP A 197 -6.89 -0.25 -2.22
C ASP A 197 -6.91 0.14 -0.73
N ARG A 198 -5.92 -0.29 0.06
CA ARG A 198 -5.78 0.09 1.47
C ARG A 198 -5.38 1.55 1.66
N SER A 199 -4.48 2.08 0.83
CA SER A 199 -4.15 3.51 0.83
C SER A 199 -5.36 4.37 0.49
N LEU A 200 -6.19 3.96 -0.48
CA LEU A 200 -7.43 4.64 -0.83
C LEU A 200 -8.42 4.67 0.35
N VAL A 201 -8.50 3.60 1.15
CA VAL A 201 -9.28 3.61 2.40
C VAL A 201 -8.73 4.66 3.38
N GLY A 202 -7.40 4.76 3.52
CA GLY A 202 -6.79 5.80 4.36
C GLY A 202 -7.14 7.21 3.91
N TRP A 203 -6.97 7.50 2.62
CA TRP A 203 -7.35 8.80 2.03
C TRP A 203 -8.85 9.08 2.13
N TYR A 204 -9.70 8.06 2.02
CA TYR A 204 -11.14 8.21 2.21
C TYR A 204 -11.50 8.56 3.67
N VAL A 205 -10.83 7.96 4.65
CA VAL A 205 -10.98 8.36 6.07
C VAL A 205 -10.52 9.80 6.27
N PHE A 206 -9.40 10.20 5.66
CA PHE A 206 -8.90 11.57 5.74
C PHE A 206 -9.87 12.57 5.09
N TYR A 207 -10.45 12.24 3.94
CA TYR A 207 -11.46 13.07 3.28
C TYR A 207 -12.68 13.35 4.18
N ASN A 208 -13.11 12.36 4.96
CA ASN A 208 -14.24 12.50 5.87
C ASN A 208 -13.87 13.20 7.18
N SER A 209 -12.61 13.11 7.61
CA SER A 209 -12.15 13.66 8.90
C SER A 209 -11.62 15.09 8.77
N PHE A 210 -10.82 15.37 7.74
CA PHE A 210 -10.21 16.66 7.44
C PHE A 210 -11.02 17.40 6.37
N THR A 211 -12.18 17.93 6.75
CA THR A 211 -13.14 18.52 5.79
C THR A 211 -12.58 19.72 5.01
N GLU A 212 -11.59 20.43 5.56
CA GLU A 212 -10.92 21.55 4.89
C GLU A 212 -9.90 21.08 3.83
N GLU A 213 -9.44 19.82 3.91
CA GLU A 213 -8.43 19.22 3.02
C GLU A 213 -9.04 18.40 1.88
N GLN A 214 -10.36 18.38 1.73
CA GLN A 214 -11.02 17.55 0.72
C GLN A 214 -10.51 17.81 -0.70
N THR A 215 -10.24 19.07 -1.03
CA THR A 215 -9.71 19.47 -2.34
C THR A 215 -8.28 19.00 -2.57
N SER A 216 -7.42 19.03 -1.53
CA SER A 216 -6.01 18.60 -1.61
C SER A 216 -5.87 17.08 -1.68
N ILE A 217 -6.84 16.35 -1.14
CA ILE A 217 -6.85 14.87 -1.12
C ILE A 217 -7.21 14.26 -2.50
N PHE A 218 -8.11 14.90 -3.28
CA PHE A 218 -8.57 14.33 -4.56
C PHE A 218 -7.44 13.98 -5.55
N PRO A 219 -6.47 14.88 -5.83
CA PRO A 219 -5.35 14.55 -6.73
C PRO A 219 -4.56 13.30 -6.32
N ILE A 220 -4.46 13.02 -5.01
CA ILE A 220 -3.75 11.86 -4.47
C ILE A 220 -4.55 10.59 -4.73
N MET A 221 -5.85 10.63 -4.42
CA MET A 221 -6.76 9.50 -4.69
C MET A 221 -6.84 9.18 -6.18
N PHE A 222 -6.86 10.19 -7.06
CA PHE A 222 -6.87 9.98 -8.51
C PHE A 222 -5.55 9.39 -9.01
N THR A 223 -4.41 9.81 -8.46
CA THR A 223 -3.10 9.25 -8.80
C THR A 223 -3.05 7.76 -8.45
N LEU A 224 -3.50 7.38 -7.26
CA LEU A 224 -3.64 5.98 -6.85
C LEU A 224 -4.55 5.18 -7.79
N LEU A 225 -5.71 5.74 -8.15
CA LEU A 225 -6.67 5.09 -9.05
C LEU A 225 -6.10 4.89 -10.47
N SER A 226 -5.37 5.87 -11.01
CA SER A 226 -4.67 5.76 -12.29
C SER A 226 -3.62 4.66 -12.28
N ILE A 227 -2.78 4.59 -11.23
CA ILE A 227 -1.78 3.51 -11.07
C ILE A 227 -2.49 2.16 -11.06
N ARG A 228 -3.55 2.02 -10.26
CA ARG A 228 -4.33 0.78 -10.12
C ARG A 228 -4.89 0.30 -11.45
N ASN A 229 -5.57 1.20 -12.18
CA ASN A 229 -6.21 0.87 -13.46
C ASN A 229 -5.18 0.48 -14.51
N ARG A 230 -4.08 1.23 -14.61
CA ARG A 230 -3.01 0.89 -15.55
C ARG A 230 -2.33 -0.43 -15.19
N LEU A 231 -2.11 -0.67 -13.89
CA LEU A 231 -1.50 -1.92 -13.42
C LEU A 231 -2.36 -3.14 -13.78
N LEU A 232 -3.67 -3.08 -13.57
CA LEU A 232 -4.58 -4.17 -13.94
C LEU A 232 -4.68 -4.41 -15.46
N LYS A 233 -4.47 -3.36 -16.26
CA LYS A 233 -4.35 -3.48 -17.72
C LYS A 233 -3.04 -4.15 -18.15
N GLU A 234 -1.94 -3.85 -17.46
CA GLU A 234 -0.61 -4.42 -17.74
C GLU A 234 -0.43 -5.85 -17.25
N PHE A 235 -1.17 -6.24 -16.20
CA PHE A 235 -1.13 -7.54 -15.52
C PHE A 235 -2.55 -8.11 -15.37
N PRO A 236 -3.18 -8.56 -16.47
CA PRO A 236 -4.59 -8.97 -16.45
C PRO A 236 -4.87 -10.16 -15.52
N SER A 237 -3.89 -11.02 -15.27
CA SER A 237 -4.02 -12.20 -14.40
C SER A 237 -3.56 -11.95 -12.96
N ALA A 238 -3.22 -10.70 -12.60
CA ALA A 238 -2.76 -10.36 -11.25
C ALA A 238 -3.76 -10.80 -10.15
N MET A 239 -5.05 -10.50 -10.32
CA MET A 239 -6.05 -10.79 -9.29
C MET A 239 -6.37 -12.28 -9.16
N GLU A 240 -6.04 -13.09 -10.17
CA GLU A 240 -6.19 -14.54 -10.15
C GLU A 240 -5.07 -15.23 -9.36
N PHE A 241 -3.90 -14.57 -9.26
CA PHE A 241 -2.75 -15.05 -8.52
C PHE A 241 -3.12 -15.36 -7.06
N LYS A 242 -2.60 -16.48 -6.55
CA LYS A 242 -2.89 -16.99 -5.20
C LYS A 242 -1.66 -16.89 -4.32
N ARG A 243 -1.69 -15.99 -3.34
CA ARG A 243 -0.63 -15.82 -2.35
C ARG A 243 -0.76 -16.86 -1.25
N ALA A 244 0.34 -17.55 -0.97
CA ALA A 244 0.42 -18.53 0.09
C ALA A 244 0.04 -17.92 1.45
N GLY A 245 -0.87 -18.59 2.18
CA GLY A 245 -1.38 -18.13 3.46
C GLY A 245 -2.49 -17.08 3.34
N PHE A 246 -2.24 -15.99 2.60
CA PHE A 246 -3.18 -14.88 2.50
C PHE A 246 -4.45 -15.21 1.70
N ASP A 247 -4.32 -15.91 0.56
CA ASP A 247 -5.46 -16.19 -0.33
C ASP A 247 -5.90 -17.66 -0.33
N THR A 248 -5.02 -18.57 0.08
CA THR A 248 -5.23 -20.02 -0.01
C THR A 248 -5.28 -20.73 1.35
N GLY A 249 -5.08 -20.01 2.46
CA GLY A 249 -4.94 -20.60 3.78
C GLY A 249 -3.68 -21.45 3.92
N ARG A 250 -3.69 -22.42 4.85
CA ARG A 250 -2.63 -23.45 4.93
C ARG A 250 -2.78 -24.39 3.73
N GLY A 251 -1.86 -24.28 2.77
CA GLY A 251 -1.65 -25.30 1.75
C GLY A 251 -1.13 -26.60 2.34
#